data_AF-A0A561T7B1-F1
#
_entry.id   AF-A0A561T7B1-F1
#
_cell.length_a   1.000
_cell.length_b   1.000
_cell.length_c   1.000
_cell.angle_alpha   90.00
_cell.angle_beta   90.00
_cell.angle_gamma   90.00
#
_symmetry.space_group_name_H-M   'P 1'
#
loop_
_entity.id
_entity.type
_entity.pdbx_description
1 polymer ?
#
loop_
_entity_poly.entity_id
_entity_poly.type
_entity_poly.pdbx_seq_one_letter_code
_entity_poly.pdbx_strand_id
1 'polypeptide(L)'
;MSNDAHEGRIRTLRTPEELSAHEIRIARLVAAGSSNRRVGEILGVSTRAVEHQLTRVYRKLWISGRDQLHLALGPEPDSWAG
;
A
#
# COMPACT_ATOMS: atom_id res chain seq x y z
N MET A 1 17.41 -21.46 9.61
CA MET A 1 16.66 -21.22 8.36
C MET A 1 16.34 -19.74 8.28
N SER A 2 17.07 -19.07 7.39
CA SER A 2 17.05 -17.70 6.83
C SER A 2 16.10 -16.66 7.42
N ASN A 3 16.49 -15.41 7.62
CA ASN A 3 17.35 -14.64 6.71
C ASN A 3 18.08 -13.50 7.46
N ASP A 4 19.39 -13.67 7.60
CA ASP A 4 20.36 -12.58 7.74
C ASP A 4 20.30 -11.62 6.54
N ALA A 5 20.82 -10.42 6.75
CA ALA A 5 21.15 -9.39 5.76
C ALA A 5 20.00 -8.52 5.23
N HIS A 6 19.95 -7.28 5.74
CA HIS A 6 19.63 -6.12 4.91
C HIS A 6 20.59 -4.96 5.19
N GLU A 7 21.88 -5.22 4.94
CA GLU A 7 22.84 -4.17 4.64
C GLU A 7 22.67 -3.71 3.19
N GLY A 8 22.56 -2.39 3.04
CA GLY A 8 23.10 -1.64 1.91
C GLY A 8 22.66 -2.06 0.52
N ARG A 9 21.60 -1.41 0.00
CA ARG A 9 21.40 -1.24 -1.45
C ARG A 9 20.41 -0.10 -1.71
N ILE A 10 20.95 0.99 -2.25
CA ILE A 10 20.34 1.99 -3.16
C ILE A 10 18.80 2.12 -3.12
N ARG A 11 18.32 3.28 -2.68
CA ARG A 11 16.92 3.72 -2.62
C ARG A 11 16.31 3.94 -4.02
N THR A 12 16.19 2.90 -4.82
CA THR A 12 15.56 3.00 -6.14
C THR A 12 14.60 1.83 -6.29
N LEU A 13 13.31 2.17 -6.39
CA LEU A 13 12.14 1.28 -6.51
C LEU A 13 11.72 0.58 -5.20
N ARG A 14 11.03 1.30 -4.30
CA ARG A 14 10.16 0.65 -3.30
C ARG A 14 8.95 0.07 -4.03
N THR A 15 9.17 -1.03 -4.73
CA THR A 15 8.13 -1.73 -5.49
C THR A 15 7.07 -2.29 -4.54
N PRO A 16 5.83 -2.48 -5.01
CA PRO A 16 4.76 -3.19 -4.28
C PRO A 16 5.08 -4.63 -3.86
N GLU A 17 6.29 -5.15 -4.13
CA GLU A 17 6.68 -6.55 -3.97
C GLU A 17 6.78 -7.01 -2.50
N GLU A 18 6.88 -6.10 -1.53
CA GLU A 18 6.80 -6.42 -0.09
C GLU A 18 5.37 -6.44 0.47
N LEU A 19 4.40 -5.92 -0.30
CA LEU A 19 3.00 -5.94 0.07
C LEU A 19 2.35 -7.22 -0.45
N SER A 20 1.60 -7.90 0.42
CA SER A 20 0.73 -8.98 -0.03
C SER A 20 -0.33 -8.45 -1.01
N ALA A 21 -0.88 -9.32 -1.85
CA ALA A 21 -1.93 -8.93 -2.80
C ALA A 21 -3.13 -8.22 -2.13
N HIS A 22 -3.47 -8.62 -0.89
CA HIS A 22 -4.52 -7.98 -0.11
C HIS A 22 -4.13 -6.56 0.33
N GLU A 23 -2.90 -6.39 0.81
CA GLU A 23 -2.35 -5.08 1.20
C GLU A 23 -2.27 -4.12 0.01
N ILE A 24 -1.85 -4.60 -1.17
CA ILE A 24 -1.85 -3.82 -2.41
C ILE A 24 -3.28 -3.36 -2.76
N ARG A 25 -4.27 -4.25 -2.64
CA ARG A 25 -5.66 -3.92 -2.96
C ARG A 25 -6.22 -2.82 -2.05
N ILE A 26 -5.97 -2.92 -0.74
CA ILE A 26 -6.33 -1.85 0.20
C ILE A 26 -5.60 -0.56 -0.14
N ALA A 27 -4.29 -0.63 -0.35
CA ALA A 27 -3.45 0.53 -0.62
C ALA A 27 -3.91 1.29 -1.87
N ARG A 28 -4.24 0.57 -2.95
CA ARG A 28 -4.77 1.15 -4.20
C ARG A 28 -6.12 1.83 -4.01
N LEU A 29 -7.07 1.19 -3.32
CA LEU A 29 -8.38 1.79 -3.07
C LEU A 29 -8.28 3.09 -2.27
N VAL A 30 -7.38 3.12 -1.28
CA VAL A 30 -7.10 4.31 -0.46
C VAL A 30 -6.38 5.38 -1.27
N ALA A 31 -5.37 5.03 -2.07
CA ALA A 31 -4.68 5.97 -2.93
C ALA A 31 -5.61 6.57 -4.00
N ALA A 32 -6.63 5.83 -4.44
CA ALA A 32 -7.70 6.30 -5.32
C ALA A 32 -8.77 7.18 -4.62
N GLY A 33 -8.61 7.50 -3.33
CA GLY A 33 -9.54 8.38 -2.61
C GLY A 33 -10.64 7.68 -1.80
N SER A 34 -10.69 6.35 -1.76
CA SER A 34 -11.72 5.64 -0.96
C SER A 34 -11.49 5.81 0.54
N SER A 35 -12.54 6.08 1.32
CA SER A 35 -12.46 6.11 2.78
C SER A 35 -12.26 4.70 3.35
N ASN A 36 -11.67 4.57 4.54
CA ASN A 36 -11.45 3.27 5.19
C ASN A 36 -12.76 2.47 5.35
N ARG A 37 -13.88 3.16 5.59
CA ARG A 37 -15.22 2.56 5.66
C ARG A 37 -15.61 1.93 4.32
N ARG A 38 -15.49 2.69 3.23
CA ARG A 38 -15.83 2.21 1.88
C ARG A 38 -14.93 1.05 1.45
N VAL A 39 -13.65 1.08 1.82
CA VAL A 39 -12.73 -0.03 1.58
C VAL A 39 -13.16 -1.28 2.36
N GLY A 40 -13.59 -1.11 3.61
CA GLY A 40 -14.14 -2.19 4.41
C GLY A 40 -15.37 -2.82 3.78
N GLU A 41 -16.31 -1.99 3.30
CA GLU A 41 -17.50 -2.44 2.57
C GLU A 41 -17.15 -3.22 1.29
N ILE A 42 -16.20 -2.72 0.49
CA ILE A 42 -15.76 -3.37 -0.77
C ILE A 42 -15.10 -4.73 -0.50
N LEU A 43 -14.33 -4.85 0.59
CA LEU A 43 -13.56 -6.04 0.90
C LEU A 43 -14.24 -6.98 1.91
N GLY A 44 -15.44 -6.62 2.41
CA GLY A 44 -16.16 -7.39 3.41
C GLY A 44 -15.46 -7.44 4.78
N VAL A 45 -14.71 -6.40 5.14
CA VAL A 45 -13.96 -6.31 6.41
C VAL A 45 -14.35 -5.06 7.20
N SER A 46 -14.07 -5.05 8.50
CA SER A 46 -14.35 -3.87 9.33
C SER A 46 -13.39 -2.72 9.03
N THR A 47 -13.85 -1.48 9.25
CA THR A 47 -13.00 -0.28 9.14
C THR A 47 -11.72 -0.40 9.98
N ARG A 48 -11.81 -0.97 11.19
CA ARG A 48 -10.64 -1.21 12.06
C ARG A 48 -9.64 -2.17 11.43
N ALA A 49 -10.11 -3.21 10.73
CA ALA A 49 -9.22 -4.12 10.03
C ALA A 49 -8.49 -3.40 8.89
N VAL A 50 -9.17 -2.50 8.16
CA VAL A 50 -8.55 -1.65 7.14
C VAL A 50 -7.48 -0.74 7.74
N GLU A 51 -7.77 -0.07 8.85
CA GLU A 51 -6.81 0.80 9.56
C GLU A 51 -5.56 0.03 10.01
N HIS A 52 -5.76 -1.18 10.55
CA HIS A 52 -4.66 -2.04 10.95
C HIS A 52 -3.79 -2.45 9.76
N GLN A 53 -4.41 -2.84 8.64
CA GLN A 53 -3.66 -3.17 7.42
C GLN A 53 -2.92 -1.96 6.87
N LEU A 54 -3.54 -0.77 6.82
CA LEU A 54 -2.88 0.46 6.38
C LEU A 54 -1.68 0.82 7.23
N THR A 55 -1.76 0.65 8.55
CA THR A 55 -0.62 0.87 9.46
C THR A 55 0.56 -0.03 9.10
N ARG A 56 0.30 -1.30 8.75
CA ARG A 56 1.34 -2.24 8.29
C ARG A 56 1.88 -1.84 6.92
N VAL A 57 1.01 -1.45 5.99
CA VAL A 57 1.38 -0.94 4.66
C VAL A 57 2.30 0.28 4.77
N TYR A 58 1.93 1.26 5.59
CA TYR A 58 2.72 2.48 5.80
C TYR A 58 4.11 2.16 6.36
N ARG A 59 4.19 1.24 7.32
CA ARG A 59 5.47 0.80 7.86
C ARG A 59 6.33 0.07 6.82
N LYS A 60 5.74 -0.81 6.01
CA LYS A 60 6.46 -1.51 4.93
C LYS A 60 6.95 -0.56 3.84
N LEU A 61 6.13 0.43 3.48
CA LEU A 61 6.49 1.45 2.49
C LEU A 61 7.36 2.58 3.08
N TRP A 62 7.57 2.60 4.40
CA TRP A 62 8.28 3.64 5.15
C TRP A 62 7.70 5.05 4.89
N ILE A 63 6.37 5.14 4.88
CA ILE A 63 5.64 6.39 4.66
C ILE A 63 4.83 6.75 5.90
N SER A 64 4.55 8.03 6.05
CA SER A 64 3.89 8.57 7.26
C SER A 64 2.38 8.59 7.15
N GLY A 65 1.81 8.44 5.95
CA GLY A 65 0.37 8.54 5.78
C GLY A 65 -0.14 8.48 4.34
N ARG A 66 -1.43 8.80 4.23
CA ARG A 66 -2.23 8.65 3.01
C ARG A 66 -1.74 9.47 1.82
N ASP A 67 -1.26 10.69 2.06
CA ASP A 67 -0.79 11.57 0.98
C ASP A 67 0.47 11.00 0.32
N GLN A 68 1.35 10.41 1.13
CA GLN A 68 2.54 9.72 0.63
C GLN A 68 2.22 8.36 0.00
N LEU A 69 1.09 7.73 0.36
CA LEU A 69 0.66 6.47 -0.25
C LEU A 69 0.38 6.65 -1.75
N HIS A 70 -0.23 7.78 -2.13
CA HIS A 70 -0.51 8.10 -3.53
C HIS A 70 0.79 8.26 -4.33
N LEU A 71 1.79 8.95 -3.78
CA LEU A 71 3.11 9.07 -4.42
C LEU A 71 3.86 7.74 -4.47
N ALA A 72 3.76 6.91 -3.42
CA ALA A 72 4.51 5.66 -3.30
C ALA A 72 4.02 4.57 -4.27
N LEU A 73 2.72 4.54 -4.58
CA LEU A 73 2.16 3.61 -5.57
C LEU A 73 2.36 4.09 -7.01
N GLY A 74 2.71 5.36 -7.20
CA GLY A 74 2.66 6.04 -8.49
C GLY A 74 1.20 6.23 -8.96
N PRO A 75 0.96 7.10 -9.95
CA PRO A 75 -0.28 7.00 -10.71
C PRO A 75 -0.38 5.56 -11.24
N GLU A 76 -1.56 4.94 -11.14
CA GLU A 76 -1.85 3.80 -12.02
C GLU A 76 -1.49 4.26 -13.42
N PRO A 77 -0.58 3.57 -14.15
CA PRO A 77 -0.16 4.02 -15.46
C PRO A 77 -1.44 4.21 -16.25
N ASP A 78 -1.76 5.45 -16.57
CA ASP A 78 -3.04 5.89 -17.15
C ASP A 78 -3.56 4.77 -18.04
N SER A 79 -4.53 4.00 -17.56
CA SER A 79 -5.13 2.86 -18.29
C SER A 79 -5.95 3.32 -19.51
N TRP A 80 -5.63 4.51 -20.02
CA TRP A 80 -6.27 5.24 -21.09
C TRP A 80 -5.27 5.98 -21.99
N ALA A 81 -4.03 5.52 -22.12
CA ALA A 81 -3.27 5.80 -23.35
C ALA A 81 -3.99 5.13 -24.54
N GLY A 82 -5.08 5.77 -25.00
CA GLY A 82 -5.75 5.55 -26.27
C GLY A 82 -5.02 6.27 -27.39
#